data_AF-A0A498S920-F1
#
_entry.id   AF-A0A498S920-F1
#
_cell.length_a   1.000
_cell.length_b   1.000
_cell.length_c   1.000
_cell.angle_alpha   90.00
_cell.angle_beta   90.00
_cell.angle_gamma   90.00
#
_symmetry.space_group_name_H-M   'P 1'
#
loop_
_entity.id
_entity.type
_entity.pdbx_description
1 polymer ?
#
loop_
_entity_poly.entity_id
_entity_poly.type
_entity_poly.pdbx_seq_one_letter_code
_entity_poly.pdbx_strand_id
1 'polypeptide(L)'
;MNRRPGVLTFIWRNFLDSFNRERFQRTFVGSDEEGNKYYELIKSKRIVNRHNEHYRGFVPGNTSSQLPPPEWLTWLRGIRKSPPTPEEVLANRQASEEIAEKVEKLERDRMNEIPDNTKKMPYMEATSDDFDSQPRGFPRYVEYDKQQSGMS
;
A
#
# COMPACT_ATOMS: atom_id res chain seq x y z
N MET A 1 15.14 25.77 46.58
CA MET A 1 14.76 24.33 46.63
C MET A 1 13.66 24.07 45.60
N ASN A 2 13.99 23.47 44.46
CA ASN A 2 12.97 23.10 43.46
C ASN A 2 12.28 21.81 43.94
N ARG A 3 11.06 21.93 44.49
CA ARG A 3 10.25 20.78 44.88
C ARG A 3 9.84 20.03 43.63
N ARG A 4 10.16 18.73 43.56
CA ARG A 4 9.72 17.88 42.45
C ARG A 4 8.19 17.83 42.47
N PRO A 5 7.50 18.13 41.35
CA PRO A 5 6.05 18.04 41.31
C PRO A 5 5.61 16.62 41.64
N GLY A 6 4.57 16.50 42.47
CA GLY A 6 4.04 15.22 42.92
C GLY A 6 3.32 14.45 41.81
N VAL A 7 3.05 13.17 42.07
CA VAL A 7 2.35 12.28 41.12
C VAL A 7 0.97 12.84 40.73
N LEU A 8 0.24 13.42 41.68
CA LEU A 8 -1.08 14.00 41.44
C LEU A 8 -1.02 15.21 40.48
N THR A 9 0.00 16.05 40.61
CA THR A 9 0.21 17.21 39.73
C THR A 9 0.58 16.76 38.32
N PHE A 10 1.30 15.65 38.18
CA PHE A 10 1.57 15.04 36.87
C PHE A 10 0.29 14.51 36.20
N ILE A 11 -0.58 13.82 36.94
CA ILE A 11 -1.85 13.30 36.41
C ILE A 11 -2.77 14.46 35.97
N TRP A 12 -2.95 15.48 36.84
CA TRP A 12 -3.76 16.66 36.51
C TRP A 12 -3.22 17.44 35.32
N ARG A 13 -1.89 17.58 35.20
CA ARG A 13 -1.27 18.24 34.05
C ARG A 13 -1.51 17.46 32.75
N ASN A 14 -1.39 16.14 32.76
CA ASN A 14 -1.70 15.32 31.58
C ASN A 14 -3.19 15.38 31.21
N PHE A 15 -4.08 15.44 32.20
CA PHE A 15 -5.51 15.59 31.97
C PHE A 15 -5.87 16.95 31.35
N LEU A 16 -5.37 18.06 31.90
CA LEU A 16 -5.55 19.40 31.32
C LEU A 16 -4.91 19.51 29.94
N ASP A 17 -3.70 18.96 29.77
CA ASP A 17 -3.03 18.88 28.48
C ASP A 17 -3.87 18.09 27.46
N SER A 18 -4.72 17.14 27.89
CA SER A 18 -5.60 16.35 27.02
C SER A 18 -6.75 17.16 26.39
N PHE A 19 -7.17 18.26 27.04
CA PHE A 19 -8.20 19.18 26.52
C PHE A 19 -7.67 20.19 25.51
N ASN A 20 -6.37 20.47 25.53
CA ASN A 20 -5.76 21.39 24.55
C ASN A 20 -5.74 20.75 23.17
N ARG A 21 -6.65 21.19 22.29
CA ARG A 21 -6.84 20.68 20.91
C ARG A 21 -5.67 21.01 19.97
N GLU A 22 -4.73 21.85 20.40
CA GLU A 22 -3.53 22.27 19.66
C GLU A 22 -2.46 21.16 19.51
N ARG A 23 -2.65 19.96 20.09
CA ARG A 23 -1.68 18.86 19.99
C ARG A 23 -1.50 18.31 18.55
N PHE A 24 -2.40 18.64 17.63
CA PHE A 24 -2.37 18.23 16.24
C PHE A 24 -2.44 19.44 15.32
N GLN A 25 -1.28 19.91 14.88
CA GLN A 25 -1.22 20.90 13.80
C GLN A 25 -1.38 20.17 12.48
N ARG A 26 -2.32 20.62 11.65
CA ARG A 26 -2.56 20.05 10.31
C ARG A 26 -2.11 21.07 9.28
N THR A 27 -1.13 20.70 8.47
CA THR A 27 -0.67 21.48 7.32
C THR A 27 -1.40 20.99 6.09
N PHE A 28 -2.06 21.90 5.36
CA PHE A 28 -2.69 21.56 4.09
C PHE A 28 -1.61 21.34 3.03
N VAL A 29 -1.68 20.19 2.34
CA VAL A 29 -0.71 19.79 1.32
C VAL A 29 -1.25 20.02 -0.08
N GLY A 30 -2.50 19.61 -0.31
CA GLY A 30 -3.13 19.75 -1.62
C GLY A 30 -4.51 19.11 -1.68
N SER A 31 -5.13 19.21 -2.85
CA SER A 31 -6.40 18.57 -3.16
C SER A 31 -6.32 17.83 -4.49
N ASP A 32 -7.08 16.75 -4.61
CA ASP A 32 -7.28 16.08 -5.90
C ASP A 32 -8.50 16.61 -6.64
N GLU A 33 -8.74 16.06 -7.83
CA GLU A 33 -9.86 16.41 -8.68
C GLU A 33 -11.22 15.95 -8.14
N GLU A 34 -11.22 14.96 -7.24
CA GLU A 34 -12.42 14.49 -6.53
C GLU A 34 -12.80 15.39 -5.35
N GLY A 35 -11.96 16.40 -5.06
CA GLY A 35 -12.16 17.33 -3.95
C GLY A 35 -11.71 16.78 -2.60
N ASN A 36 -10.96 15.68 -2.57
CA ASN A 36 -10.30 15.21 -1.35
C ASN A 36 -9.21 16.19 -0.95
N LYS A 37 -9.12 16.47 0.35
CA LYS A 37 -8.11 17.39 0.91
C LYS A 37 -7.10 16.62 1.73
N TYR A 38 -5.83 16.79 1.40
CA TYR A 38 -4.72 16.05 1.99
C TYR A 38 -3.96 16.93 2.98
N TYR A 39 -3.61 16.33 4.12
CA TYR A 39 -2.99 17.03 5.24
C TYR A 39 -1.80 16.25 5.80
N GLU A 40 -0.79 17.01 6.20
CA GLU A 40 0.32 16.54 7.01
C GLU A 40 0.07 16.93 8.46
N LEU A 41 0.06 15.95 9.36
CA LEU A 41 -0.21 16.13 10.77
C LEU A 41 1.10 16.12 11.55
N ILE A 42 1.47 17.28 12.06
CA ILE A 42 2.59 17.45 12.98
C ILE A 42 2.07 17.19 14.39
N LYS A 43 2.55 16.12 15.02
CA LYS A 43 2.27 15.86 16.45
C LYS A 43 3.22 16.68 17.31
N SER A 44 2.70 17.23 18.40
CA SER A 44 3.51 17.82 19.46
C SER A 44 4.57 16.82 19.96
N LYS A 45 5.83 17.30 20.05
CA LYS A 45 7.06 16.57 20.40
C LYS A 45 7.00 15.76 21.70
N ARG A 46 5.99 16.01 22.56
CA ARG A 46 5.83 15.35 23.87
C ARG A 46 5.22 13.94 23.81
N ILE A 47 4.52 13.57 22.73
CA ILE A 47 3.74 12.31 22.66
C ILE A 47 4.37 11.26 21.73
N VAL A 48 5.28 11.65 20.84
CA VAL A 48 5.82 10.73 19.83
C VAL A 48 7.15 10.15 20.28
N ASN A 49 7.15 8.85 20.55
CA ASN A 49 8.34 8.02 20.49
C ASN A 49 8.93 8.08 19.07
N ARG A 50 9.89 8.99 18.87
CA ARG A 50 11.08 9.03 17.97
C ARG A 50 11.07 8.40 16.55
N HIS A 51 10.04 7.73 16.04
CA HIS A 51 10.16 6.91 14.81
C HIS A 51 9.13 7.18 13.70
N ASN A 52 8.15 8.07 13.87
CA ASN A 52 7.23 8.43 12.78
C ASN A 52 6.93 9.93 12.81
N GLU A 53 7.77 10.71 12.12
CA GLU A 53 7.76 12.17 12.15
C GLU A 53 6.57 12.80 11.42
N HIS A 54 5.86 12.08 10.55
CA HIS A 54 4.80 12.66 9.71
C HIS A 54 3.59 11.74 9.63
N TYR A 55 2.53 12.06 10.38
CA TYR A 55 1.24 11.41 10.18
C TYR A 55 0.57 12.06 8.98
N ARG A 56 0.11 11.26 8.03
CA ARG A 56 -0.56 11.76 6.81
C ARG A 56 -2.02 11.33 6.85
N GLY A 57 -2.91 12.21 6.44
CA GLY A 57 -4.34 11.95 6.44
C GLY A 57 -5.05 12.76 5.38
N PHE A 58 -6.28 12.37 5.08
CA PHE A 58 -7.13 13.10 4.15
C PHE A 58 -8.53 13.27 4.71
N VAL A 59 -9.24 14.27 4.17
CA VAL A 59 -10.67 14.48 4.40
C VAL A 59 -11.36 14.27 3.06
N PRO A 60 -12.31 13.32 2.97
CA PRO A 60 -13.02 13.04 1.73
C PRO A 60 -13.85 14.24 1.27
N GLY A 61 -13.90 14.45 -0.04
CA GLY A 61 -14.80 15.42 -0.67
C GLY A 61 -16.26 14.94 -0.67
N ASN A 62 -17.20 15.81 -1.02
CA ASN A 62 -18.62 15.43 -1.11
C ASN A 62 -18.89 14.40 -2.22
N THR A 63 -18.06 14.41 -3.26
CA THR A 63 -18.18 13.56 -4.46
C THR A 63 -17.11 12.47 -4.50
N SER A 64 -16.28 12.35 -3.45
CA SER A 64 -15.14 11.45 -3.48
C SER A 64 -15.53 9.99 -3.33
N SER A 65 -14.79 9.12 -3.99
CA SER A 65 -14.82 7.70 -3.73
C SER A 65 -14.32 7.41 -2.30
N GLN A 66 -14.71 6.27 -1.72
CA GLN A 66 -14.22 5.87 -0.39
C GLN A 66 -12.70 5.67 -0.35
N LEU A 67 -12.09 5.43 -1.52
CA LEU A 67 -10.65 5.29 -1.69
C LEU A 67 -10.10 6.46 -2.52
N PRO A 68 -9.03 7.13 -2.06
CA PRO A 68 -8.38 8.17 -2.84
C PRO A 68 -7.61 7.58 -4.05
N PRO A 69 -7.20 8.42 -5.01
CA PRO A 69 -6.40 8.01 -6.15
C PRO A 69 -5.12 7.25 -5.73
N PRO A 70 -4.61 6.34 -6.58
CA PRO A 70 -3.46 5.49 -6.25
C PRO A 70 -2.21 6.31 -5.89
N GLU A 71 -1.98 7.43 -6.57
CA GLU A 71 -0.86 8.34 -6.27
C GLU A 71 -0.92 8.87 -4.84
N TRP A 72 -2.09 9.34 -4.42
CA TRP A 72 -2.31 9.84 -3.08
C TRP A 72 -2.28 8.72 -2.03
N LEU A 73 -2.71 7.49 -2.38
CA LEU A 73 -2.58 6.33 -1.51
C LEU A 73 -1.11 5.99 -1.21
N THR A 74 -0.21 6.05 -2.20
CA THR A 74 1.23 5.78 -1.95
C THR A 74 1.85 6.81 -1.02
N TRP A 75 1.46 8.07 -1.16
CA TRP A 75 1.90 9.15 -0.27
C TRP A 75 1.30 8.99 1.14
N LEU A 76 0.00 8.72 1.28
CA LEU A 76 -0.65 8.49 2.58
C LEU A 76 -0.02 7.31 3.34
N ARG A 77 0.39 6.26 2.63
CA ARG A 77 1.08 5.08 3.21
C ARG A 77 2.53 5.35 3.60
N GLY A 78 3.09 6.50 3.24
CA GLY A 78 4.49 6.83 3.51
C GLY A 78 5.49 6.15 2.57
N ILE A 79 5.03 5.50 1.49
CA ILE A 79 5.90 4.91 0.47
C ILE A 79 6.61 6.04 -0.28
N ARG A 80 5.85 7.05 -0.69
CA ARG A 80 6.36 8.24 -1.38
C ARG A 80 6.65 9.34 -0.37
N LYS A 81 7.81 10.02 -0.43
CA LYS A 81 8.11 11.14 0.49
C LYS A 81 7.37 12.42 0.12
N SER A 82 7.40 12.80 -1.15
CA SER A 82 6.73 13.99 -1.71
C SER A 82 5.27 13.70 -2.08
N PRO A 83 4.37 14.68 -1.96
CA PRO A 83 3.02 14.55 -2.52
C PRO A 83 3.08 14.43 -4.05
N PRO A 84 2.06 13.83 -4.68
CA PRO A 84 1.97 13.76 -6.14
C PRO A 84 1.74 15.15 -6.74
N THR A 85 2.27 15.37 -7.94
CA THR A 85 2.04 16.61 -8.71
C THR A 85 0.78 16.46 -9.57
N PRO A 86 0.06 17.56 -9.87
CA PRO A 86 -1.16 17.47 -10.69
C PRO A 86 -0.88 16.91 -12.09
N GLU A 87 0.28 17.23 -12.68
CA GLU A 87 0.70 16.72 -13.99
C GLU A 87 0.90 15.21 -13.99
N GLU A 88 1.53 14.66 -12.93
CA GLU A 88 1.71 13.21 -12.79
C GLU A 88 0.36 12.49 -12.64
N VAL A 89 -0.57 13.05 -11.85
CA VAL A 89 -1.90 12.45 -11.69
C VAL A 89 -2.64 12.40 -13.03
N LEU A 90 -2.57 13.47 -13.82
CA LEU A 90 -3.18 13.52 -15.15
C LEU A 90 -2.54 12.51 -16.12
N ALA A 91 -1.21 12.45 -16.17
CA ALA A 91 -0.50 11.53 -17.04
C ALA A 91 -0.80 10.06 -16.72
N ASN A 92 -0.87 9.71 -15.42
CA ASN A 92 -1.19 8.35 -15.00
C ASN A 92 -2.64 7.98 -15.30
N ARG A 93 -3.57 8.93 -15.25
CA ARG A 93 -4.94 8.71 -15.69
C ARG A 93 -4.99 8.39 -17.18
N GLN A 94 -4.37 9.21 -18.02
CA GLN A 94 -4.32 8.97 -19.47
C GLN A 94 -3.71 7.60 -19.79
N ALA A 95 -2.60 7.26 -19.14
CA ALA A 95 -1.98 5.95 -19.29
C ALA A 95 -2.94 4.81 -18.88
N SER A 96 -3.69 4.97 -17.79
CA SER A 96 -4.65 3.96 -17.34
C SER A 96 -5.81 3.75 -18.33
N GLU A 97 -6.30 4.83 -18.94
CA GLU A 97 -7.36 4.79 -19.96
C GLU A 97 -6.85 4.09 -21.24
N GLU A 98 -5.66 4.45 -21.72
CA GLU A 98 -5.05 3.79 -22.87
C GLU A 98 -4.80 2.29 -22.65
N ILE A 99 -4.34 1.92 -21.45
CA ILE A 99 -4.13 0.51 -21.10
C ILE A 99 -5.47 -0.22 -21.09
N ALA A 100 -6.52 0.37 -20.51
CA ALA A 100 -7.84 -0.24 -20.49
C ALA A 100 -8.36 -0.52 -21.91
N GLU A 101 -8.22 0.44 -22.84
CA GLU A 101 -8.60 0.22 -24.25
C GLU A 101 -7.78 -0.88 -24.94
N LYS A 102 -6.47 -0.92 -24.69
CA LYS A 102 -5.56 -1.93 -25.26
C LYS A 102 -5.91 -3.32 -24.73
N VAL A 103 -6.19 -3.44 -23.43
CA VAL A 103 -6.60 -4.69 -22.79
C VAL A 103 -7.93 -5.16 -23.36
N GLU A 104 -8.90 -4.28 -23.51
CA GLU A 104 -10.20 -4.65 -24.07
C GLU A 104 -10.09 -5.14 -25.53
N LYS A 105 -9.25 -4.51 -26.35
CA LYS A 105 -8.96 -4.98 -27.71
C LYS A 105 -8.32 -6.37 -27.69
N LEU A 106 -7.30 -6.57 -26.85
CA LEU A 106 -6.62 -7.86 -26.71
C LEU A 106 -7.58 -8.96 -26.23
N GLU A 107 -8.50 -8.65 -25.32
CA GLU A 107 -9.51 -9.59 -24.85
C GLU A 107 -10.48 -9.97 -25.96
N ARG A 108 -10.96 -9.01 -26.76
CA ARG A 108 -11.80 -9.31 -27.93
C ARG A 108 -11.08 -10.19 -28.95
N ASP A 109 -9.84 -9.86 -29.28
CA ASP A 109 -9.03 -10.65 -30.21
C ASP A 109 -8.82 -12.07 -29.67
N ARG A 110 -8.49 -12.21 -28.38
CA ARG A 110 -8.41 -13.51 -27.71
C ARG A 110 -9.72 -14.30 -27.76
N MET A 111 -10.87 -13.66 -27.60
CA MET A 111 -12.16 -14.36 -27.71
C MET A 111 -12.42 -14.84 -29.14
N ASN A 112 -12.04 -14.04 -30.15
CA ASN A 112 -12.19 -14.39 -31.57
C ASN A 112 -11.20 -15.50 -32.01
N GLU A 113 -10.02 -15.57 -31.39
CA GLU A 113 -8.95 -16.54 -31.68
C GLU A 113 -9.04 -17.85 -30.89
N ILE A 114 -10.09 -18.11 -30.10
CA ILE A 114 -10.28 -19.41 -29.46
C ILE A 114 -11.04 -20.34 -30.44
N PRO A 115 -10.37 -21.25 -31.19
CA PRO A 115 -11.03 -22.44 -31.66
C PRO A 115 -11.38 -23.31 -30.44
N ASP A 116 -12.56 -23.93 -30.48
CA ASP A 116 -13.26 -24.66 -29.43
C ASP A 116 -12.55 -25.93 -28.88
N ASN A 117 -11.23 -26.04 -29.08
CA ASN A 117 -10.44 -27.22 -28.73
C ASN A 117 -9.36 -26.90 -27.70
N THR A 118 -9.72 -27.14 -26.43
CA THR A 118 -8.84 -27.55 -25.31
C THR A 118 -7.52 -26.77 -25.11
N LYS A 119 -7.58 -25.56 -24.53
CA LYS A 119 -6.41 -24.97 -23.86
C LYS A 119 -6.14 -25.64 -22.51
N LYS A 120 -5.60 -26.86 -22.53
CA LYS A 120 -4.68 -27.28 -21.46
C LYS A 120 -3.41 -26.46 -21.66
N MET A 121 -2.90 -25.79 -20.63
CA MET A 121 -1.59 -25.13 -20.71
C MET A 121 -0.57 -26.13 -21.26
N PRO A 122 0.34 -25.75 -22.18
CA PRO A 122 1.34 -26.66 -22.70
C PRO A 122 2.13 -27.21 -21.52
N TYR A 123 2.05 -28.53 -21.33
CA TYR A 123 2.88 -29.22 -20.34
C TYR A 123 4.33 -28.98 -20.77
N MET A 124 5.08 -28.19 -20.00
CA MET A 124 6.51 -28.10 -20.18
C MET A 124 7.08 -29.44 -19.75
N GLU A 125 7.52 -30.23 -20.72
CA GLU A 125 8.19 -31.50 -20.49
C GLU A 125 9.53 -31.18 -19.81
N ALA A 126 9.57 -31.33 -18.48
CA ALA A 126 10.78 -31.14 -17.70
C ALA A 126 11.83 -32.12 -18.23
N THR A 127 12.95 -31.61 -18.70
CA THR A 127 14.12 -32.40 -19.10
C THR A 127 14.76 -32.99 -17.85
N SER A 128 14.11 -33.99 -17.26
CA SER A 128 14.64 -34.83 -16.20
C SER A 128 13.83 -36.12 -16.24
N ASP A 129 14.52 -37.22 -16.56
CA ASP A 129 14.01 -38.60 -16.66
C ASP A 129 13.57 -39.18 -15.30
N ASP A 130 12.90 -38.41 -14.45
CA ASP A 130 12.43 -38.87 -13.15
C ASP A 130 10.90 -39.09 -13.17
N PHE A 131 10.59 -40.38 -13.23
CA PHE A 131 9.28 -41.03 -13.23
C PHE A 131 8.46 -40.67 -11.97
N ASP A 132 7.68 -39.57 -11.99
CA ASP A 132 6.69 -39.27 -10.94
C ASP A 132 5.64 -38.25 -11.40
N SER A 133 4.73 -38.69 -12.27
CA SER A 133 3.72 -37.88 -12.96
C SER A 133 2.48 -37.58 -12.12
N GLN A 134 2.60 -36.62 -11.20
CA GLN A 134 1.44 -35.90 -10.61
C GLN A 134 1.70 -34.38 -10.58
N PRO A 135 0.73 -33.55 -11.01
CA PRO A 135 0.87 -32.09 -10.94
C PRO A 135 0.81 -31.65 -9.47
N ARG A 136 1.94 -31.19 -8.93
CA ARG A 136 2.05 -30.69 -7.55
C ARG A 136 2.01 -29.16 -7.53
N GLY A 137 1.44 -28.59 -6.46
CA GLY A 137 1.26 -27.14 -6.31
C GLY A 137 2.53 -26.35 -5.98
N PHE A 138 3.65 -27.02 -5.68
CA PHE A 138 4.92 -26.37 -5.34
C PHE A 138 6.12 -27.18 -5.89
N PRO A 139 7.22 -26.51 -6.31
CA PRO A 139 8.45 -27.18 -6.76
C PRO A 139 9.11 -28.02 -5.65
N ARG A 140 9.63 -29.21 -6.00
CA ARG A 140 10.44 -30.04 -5.10
C ARG A 140 11.92 -29.70 -5.26
N TYR A 141 12.58 -29.33 -4.17
CA TYR A 141 14.00 -29.09 -4.15
C TYR A 141 14.73 -30.35 -3.72
N VAL A 142 15.23 -31.12 -4.70
CA VAL A 142 15.93 -32.40 -4.51
C VAL A 142 17.12 -32.28 -3.53
N GLU A 143 17.69 -31.08 -3.43
CA GLU A 143 18.80 -30.73 -2.55
C GLU A 143 18.47 -30.88 -1.05
N TYR A 144 17.21 -30.58 -0.65
CA TYR A 144 16.79 -30.65 0.76
C TYR A 144 16.56 -32.08 1.25
N ASP A 145 16.06 -32.95 0.37
CA ASP A 145 15.78 -34.34 0.75
C ASP A 145 17.05 -35.15 0.99
N LYS A 146 18.14 -34.82 0.26
CA LYS A 146 19.47 -35.43 0.46
C LYS A 146 20.11 -35.03 1.79
N GLN A 147 19.82 -33.84 2.30
CA GLN A 147 20.32 -33.39 3.59
C GLN A 147 19.62 -34.12 4.76
N GLN A 148 18.33 -34.43 4.64
CA GLN A 148 17.62 -35.15 5.69
C GLN A 148 18.05 -36.62 5.81
N SER A 149 18.38 -37.29 4.70
CA SER A 149 18.86 -38.67 4.74
C SER A 149 20.23 -38.86 5.40
N GLY A 150 21.01 -37.78 5.52
CA GLY A 150 22.33 -37.81 6.17
C GLY A 150 22.30 -37.58 7.69
N MET A 151 21.13 -37.32 8.27
CA MET A 151 20.97 -37.06 9.71
C MET A 151 20.27 -38.21 10.47
N SER A 152 20.03 -39.36 9.82
CA SER A 152 19.50 -40.59 10.44
C SER A 152 20.57 -41.66 10.58
#